data_AF-A0AAN9FEZ5-F1
#
_entry.id   AF-A0AAN9FEZ5-F1
#
_cell.length_a   1.000
_cell.length_b   1.000
_cell.length_c   1.000
_cell.angle_alpha   90.00
_cell.angle_beta   90.00
_cell.angle_gamma   90.00
#
_symmetry.space_group_name_H-M   'P 1'
#
loop_
_entity.id
_entity.type
_entity.pdbx_description
1 polymer ?
#
loop_
_entity_poly.entity_id
_entity_poly.type
_entity_poly.pdbx_seq_one_letter_code
_entity_poly.pdbx_strand_id
1 'polypeptide(L)'
;MFALRAYDVIWAIAHGLRKSLGNFSLEGLAKNILSNNHEGLSGRISFKENRLLESPTFKVVNVIGKSYQELAYWSPITAFLKNLDNHEVMKITTSGDSSSSYARVLLGPVNWPGRLQTVPKGWVYSSEGRPLKIGVPAGNLCPQFVYVNHDQKLNETHITGFSISVFKAVVEHLPYQLPYDFGPFYGSYNQLVEQVYHKIKLKNYDGDLSKLGSAERFLKAVLDIPFAFKRVEAMLYRANMMQK
;
A
#
# COMPACT_ATOMS: atom_id res chain seq x y z
N MET A 1 9.50 -6.29 24.26
CA MET A 1 8.94 -7.26 23.28
C MET A 1 9.77 -8.54 23.18
N PHE A 2 11.09 -8.46 23.02
CA PHE A 2 11.95 -9.66 22.86
C PHE A 2 11.97 -10.59 24.09
N ALA A 3 11.95 -10.05 25.31
CA ALA A 3 11.96 -10.86 26.53
C ALA A 3 10.72 -11.75 26.69
N LEU A 4 9.52 -11.24 26.39
CA LEU A 4 8.27 -12.01 26.49
C LEU A 4 8.27 -13.20 25.51
N ARG A 5 8.69 -12.96 24.27
CA ARG A 5 8.82 -14.03 23.26
C ARG A 5 9.92 -15.03 23.62
N ALA A 6 11.02 -14.60 24.23
CA ALA A 6 12.07 -15.50 24.68
C ALA A 6 11.59 -16.42 25.81
N TYR A 7 10.85 -15.89 26.78
CA TYR A 7 10.22 -16.68 27.85
C TYR A 7 9.29 -17.75 27.27
N ASP A 8 8.42 -17.34 26.37
CA ASP A 8 7.47 -18.19 25.66
C ASP A 8 8.15 -19.32 24.86
N VAL A 9 9.26 -19.01 24.18
CA VAL A 9 10.07 -20.01 23.47
C VAL A 9 10.70 -21.00 24.43
N ILE A 10 11.28 -20.53 25.55
CA ILE A 10 11.88 -21.40 26.57
C ILE A 10 10.81 -22.33 27.15
N TRP A 11 9.61 -21.82 27.41
CA TRP A 11 8.49 -22.62 27.92
C TRP A 11 8.07 -23.69 26.91
N ALA A 12 7.92 -23.32 25.63
CA ALA A 12 7.58 -24.27 24.56
C ALA A 12 8.62 -25.40 24.43
N ILE A 13 9.90 -25.07 24.53
CA ILE A 13 11.00 -26.06 24.50
C ILE A 13 10.96 -26.96 25.74
N ALA A 14 10.87 -26.38 26.94
CA ALA A 14 10.80 -27.15 28.19
C ALA A 14 9.60 -28.11 28.20
N HIS A 15 8.45 -27.66 27.71
CA HIS A 15 7.26 -28.47 27.58
C HIS A 15 7.42 -29.60 26.54
N GLY A 16 8.08 -29.31 25.41
CA GLY A 16 8.42 -30.30 24.39
C GLY A 16 9.37 -31.38 24.89
N LEU A 17 10.37 -30.99 25.69
CA LEU A 17 11.32 -31.90 26.33
C LEU A 17 10.62 -32.78 27.37
N ARG A 18 9.71 -32.23 28.16
CA ARG A 18 8.92 -32.99 29.14
C ARG A 18 8.07 -34.08 28.51
N LYS A 19 7.54 -33.86 27.30
CA LYS A 19 6.78 -34.88 26.55
C LYS A 19 7.67 -35.98 25.95
N SER A 20 8.98 -35.78 25.90
CA SER A 20 9.95 -36.69 25.24
C SER A 20 10.63 -37.67 26.20
N LEU A 21 10.21 -37.78 27.47
CA LEU A 21 10.84 -38.66 28.46
C LEU A 21 10.75 -40.13 28.04
N GLY A 22 11.84 -40.64 27.46
CA GLY A 22 12.03 -42.06 27.14
C GLY A 22 12.88 -42.35 25.90
N ASN A 23 12.83 -41.49 24.87
CA ASN A 23 13.66 -41.61 23.66
C ASN A 23 13.88 -40.20 23.07
N PHE A 24 15.09 -39.66 23.23
CA PHE A 24 15.44 -38.35 22.68
C PHE A 24 15.70 -38.47 21.18
N SER A 25 14.75 -38.02 20.37
CA SER A 25 14.92 -37.81 18.93
C SER A 25 14.61 -36.36 18.60
N LEU A 26 15.44 -35.73 17.76
CA LEU A 26 15.24 -34.36 17.29
C LEU A 26 13.87 -34.21 16.57
N GLU A 27 13.47 -35.23 15.82
CA GLU A 27 12.19 -35.29 15.12
C GLU A 27 11.02 -35.43 16.11
N GLY A 28 11.21 -36.23 17.16
CA GLY A 28 10.25 -36.38 18.26
C GLY A 28 10.05 -35.07 19.03
N LEU A 29 11.15 -34.36 19.32
CA LEU A 29 11.10 -33.06 19.98
C LEU A 29 10.41 -32.01 19.11
N ALA A 30 10.73 -31.93 17.82
CA ALA A 30 10.09 -31.02 16.89
C ALA A 30 8.57 -31.27 16.82
N LYS A 31 8.15 -32.54 16.72
CA LYS A 31 6.74 -32.93 16.76
C LYS A 31 6.06 -32.55 18.09
N ASN A 32 6.77 -32.67 19.21
CA ASN A 32 6.26 -32.28 20.52
C ASN A 32 6.11 -30.76 20.65
N ILE A 33 7.03 -29.97 20.10
CA ILE A 33 6.95 -28.50 20.08
C ILE A 33 5.79 -28.05 19.19
N LEU A 34 5.64 -28.62 18.00
CA LEU A 34 4.57 -28.32 17.06
C LEU A 34 3.18 -28.73 17.57
N SER A 35 3.10 -29.71 18.48
CA SER A 35 1.85 -30.12 19.13
C SER A 35 1.57 -29.39 20.45
N ASN A 36 2.35 -28.37 20.79
CA ASN A 36 2.07 -27.55 21.97
C ASN A 36 0.94 -26.56 21.68
N ASN A 37 0.00 -26.48 22.63
CA ASN A 37 -1.05 -25.48 22.68
C ASN A 37 -1.08 -24.95 24.12
N HIS A 38 -0.61 -23.73 24.32
CA HIS A 38 -0.57 -23.09 25.64
C HIS A 38 -0.71 -21.58 25.53
N GLU A 39 -1.12 -20.93 26.60
CA GLU A 39 -1.11 -19.47 26.71
C GLU A 39 0.25 -19.02 27.25
N GLY A 40 0.98 -18.26 26.42
CA GLY A 40 2.23 -17.60 26.77
C GLY A 40 2.00 -16.14 27.13
N LEU A 41 3.05 -15.46 27.59
CA LEU A 41 3.01 -14.04 27.95
C LEU A 41 2.89 -13.12 26.72
N SER A 42 3.23 -13.61 25.52
CA SER A 42 3.06 -12.90 24.25
C SER A 42 1.75 -13.27 23.52
N GLY A 43 0.89 -14.10 24.09
CA GLY A 43 -0.32 -14.63 23.44
C GLY A 43 -0.36 -16.15 23.41
N ARG A 44 -1.36 -16.72 22.75
CA ARG A 44 -1.52 -18.17 22.69
C ARG A 44 -0.58 -18.77 21.65
N ILE A 45 0.19 -19.76 22.06
CA ILE A 45 1.16 -20.42 21.21
C ILE A 45 0.59 -21.76 20.79
N SER A 46 0.21 -21.84 19.52
CA SER A 46 -0.23 -23.07 18.88
C SER A 46 0.31 -23.11 17.46
N PHE A 47 0.55 -24.31 16.92
CA PHE A 47 1.08 -24.49 15.58
C PHE A 47 0.14 -25.32 14.71
N LYS A 48 0.07 -24.98 13.41
CA LYS A 48 -0.58 -25.77 12.37
C LYS A 48 0.30 -25.73 11.12
N GLU A 49 0.53 -26.88 10.50
CA GLU A 49 1.36 -26.99 9.28
C GLU A 49 2.74 -26.30 9.41
N ASN A 50 3.43 -26.54 10.53
CA ASN A 50 4.74 -25.94 10.87
C ASN A 50 4.75 -24.40 11.00
N ARG A 51 3.60 -23.75 11.17
CA ARG A 51 3.48 -22.29 11.39
C ARG A 51 2.71 -21.99 12.65
N LEU A 52 3.01 -20.86 13.29
CA LEU A 52 2.22 -20.33 14.40
C LEU A 52 0.79 -20.04 13.90
N LEU A 53 -0.20 -20.57 14.60
CA LEU A 53 -1.61 -20.53 14.24
C LEU A 53 -2.24 -19.16 14.59
N GLU A 54 -1.79 -18.50 15.65
CA GLU A 54 -2.30 -17.17 15.98
C GLU A 54 -1.81 -16.13 14.98
N SER A 55 -2.77 -15.39 14.41
CA SER A 55 -2.47 -14.24 13.58
C SER A 55 -1.98 -13.09 14.46
N PRO A 56 -0.85 -12.45 14.13
CA PRO A 56 -0.36 -11.33 14.92
C PRO A 56 -1.42 -10.22 14.96
N THR A 57 -1.75 -9.77 16.16
CA THR A 57 -2.56 -8.58 16.38
C THR A 57 -1.65 -7.38 16.53
N PHE A 58 -1.89 -6.35 15.74
CA PHE A 58 -1.11 -5.12 15.70
C PHE A 58 -1.86 -4.00 16.39
N LYS A 59 -1.16 -3.19 17.17
CA LYS A 59 -1.73 -1.97 17.74
C LYS A 59 -1.49 -0.80 16.77
N VAL A 60 -2.56 -0.15 16.37
CA VAL A 60 -2.54 1.02 15.50
C VAL A 60 -2.50 2.26 16.40
N VAL A 61 -1.52 3.13 16.17
CA VAL A 61 -1.32 4.35 16.95
C VAL A 61 -1.27 5.57 16.04
N ASN A 62 -1.76 6.69 16.54
CA ASN A 62 -1.62 8.00 15.95
C ASN A 62 -0.50 8.77 16.66
N VAL A 63 0.48 9.29 15.93
CA VAL A 63 1.61 10.03 16.53
C VAL A 63 1.35 11.53 16.41
N ILE A 64 1.37 12.23 17.56
CA ILE A 64 1.04 13.65 17.68
C ILE A 64 2.20 14.38 18.35
N GLY A 65 3.05 15.03 17.55
CA GLY A 65 4.23 15.73 18.07
C GLY A 65 5.19 14.75 18.76
N LYS A 66 5.29 14.83 20.08
CA LYS A 66 6.12 13.94 20.91
C LYS A 66 5.32 12.86 21.66
N SER A 67 4.00 12.80 21.49
CA SER A 67 3.13 11.80 22.10
C SER A 67 2.49 10.90 21.04
N TYR A 68 1.85 9.84 21.50
CA TYR A 68 1.02 8.98 20.64
C TYR A 68 -0.31 8.68 21.32
N GLN A 69 -1.33 8.40 20.52
CA GLN A 69 -2.65 7.97 20.95
C GLN A 69 -2.98 6.62 20.31
N GLU A 70 -3.48 5.67 21.08
CA GLU A 70 -3.90 4.37 20.58
C GLU A 70 -5.24 4.48 19.86
N LEU A 71 -5.34 3.90 18.67
CA LEU A 71 -6.52 4.03 17.81
C LEU A 71 -7.31 2.73 17.68
N ALA A 72 -6.66 1.59 17.50
CA ALA A 72 -7.33 0.30 17.32
C ALA A 72 -6.33 -0.85 17.42
N TYR A 73 -6.86 -2.07 17.46
CA TYR A 73 -6.13 -3.29 17.16
C TYR A 73 -6.45 -3.73 15.74
N TRP A 74 -5.49 -4.29 15.00
CA TRP A 74 -5.68 -4.86 13.68
C TRP A 74 -5.19 -6.29 13.65
N SER A 75 -5.99 -7.23 13.17
CA SER A 75 -5.53 -8.58 12.85
C SER A 75 -5.89 -8.94 11.40
N PRO A 76 -5.12 -9.81 10.74
CA PRO A 76 -5.45 -10.33 9.42
C PRO A 76 -6.83 -11.01 9.34
N ILE A 77 -7.32 -11.58 10.45
CA ILE A 77 -8.56 -12.37 10.49
C ILE A 77 -9.78 -11.49 10.75
N THR A 78 -9.64 -10.52 11.67
CA THR A 78 -10.77 -9.72 12.18
C THR A 78 -10.74 -8.26 11.71
N ALA A 79 -9.76 -7.86 10.90
CA ALA A 79 -9.50 -6.49 10.53
C ALA A 79 -9.35 -5.60 11.78
N PHE A 80 -9.99 -4.44 11.84
CA PHE A 80 -9.85 -3.51 12.97
C PHE A 80 -10.82 -3.82 14.12
N LEU A 81 -10.31 -3.84 15.35
CA LEU A 81 -11.02 -4.09 16.59
C LEU A 81 -10.79 -2.96 17.60
N LYS A 82 -11.84 -2.64 18.36
CA LYS A 82 -11.81 -1.60 19.40
C LYS A 82 -11.11 -2.09 20.68
N ASN A 83 -11.45 -3.27 21.18
CA ASN A 83 -10.87 -3.88 22.38
C ASN A 83 -10.67 -5.40 22.18
N LEU A 84 -9.69 -5.99 22.88
CA LEU A 84 -9.44 -7.44 22.86
C LEU A 84 -10.43 -8.24 23.73
N ASP A 85 -11.06 -7.59 24.73
CA ASP A 85 -11.85 -8.28 25.77
C ASP A 85 -13.32 -8.56 25.38
N ASN A 86 -13.82 -8.01 24.27
CA ASN A 86 -15.19 -8.24 23.84
C ASN A 86 -15.22 -9.22 22.66
N HIS A 87 -15.69 -10.44 22.94
CA HIS A 87 -16.10 -11.47 21.99
C HIS A 87 -17.30 -11.05 21.11
N GLU A 88 -17.36 -9.80 20.68
CA GLU A 88 -18.30 -9.35 19.66
C GLU A 88 -17.62 -9.46 18.30
N VAL A 89 -17.57 -10.68 17.79
CA VAL A 89 -17.41 -10.90 16.35
C VAL A 89 -18.58 -10.16 15.70
N MET A 90 -18.29 -9.01 15.09
CA MET A 90 -19.27 -8.24 14.33
C MET A 90 -19.69 -9.09 13.14
N LYS A 91 -20.75 -9.90 13.32
CA LYS A 91 -21.53 -10.45 12.21
C LYS A 91 -21.98 -9.23 11.41
N ILE A 92 -21.52 -9.15 10.17
CA ILE A 92 -21.99 -8.18 9.19
C ILE A 92 -23.48 -8.51 8.96
N THR A 93 -24.38 -7.98 9.79
CA THR A 93 -25.80 -7.98 9.48
C THR A 93 -26.03 -6.80 8.56
N THR A 94 -26.13 -7.13 7.27
CA THR A 94 -26.81 -6.34 6.24
C THR A 94 -28.27 -6.12 6.68
N SER A 95 -28.49 -5.09 7.48
CA SER A 95 -29.80 -4.49 7.67
C SER A 95 -29.58 -2.99 7.58
N GLY A 96 -30.07 -2.44 6.48
CA GLY A 96 -29.85 -1.06 6.09
C GLY A 96 -30.23 -0.12 7.21
N ASP A 97 -29.29 0.75 7.57
CA ASP A 97 -29.59 2.16 7.72
C ASP A 97 -28.30 2.97 7.54
N SER A 98 -28.51 4.09 6.88
CA SER A 98 -27.51 4.96 6.26
C SER A 98 -26.65 5.69 7.29
N SER A 99 -25.36 5.81 6.96
CA SER A 99 -24.37 6.76 7.49
C SER A 99 -23.55 6.36 8.75
N SER A 100 -22.22 6.26 8.54
CA SER A 100 -21.12 6.31 9.53
C SER A 100 -20.56 5.03 10.20
N SER A 101 -20.71 3.84 9.61
CA SER A 101 -20.18 2.60 10.24
C SER A 101 -18.64 2.47 10.30
N TYR A 102 -17.87 3.19 9.48
CA TYR A 102 -16.38 3.20 9.57
C TYR A 102 -15.83 4.02 10.74
N ALA A 103 -16.65 4.90 11.35
CA ALA A 103 -16.23 5.72 12.49
C ALA A 103 -16.32 4.96 13.84
N ARG A 104 -17.00 3.81 13.90
CA ARG A 104 -17.24 3.08 15.16
C ARG A 104 -16.09 2.17 15.60
N VAL A 105 -15.05 2.03 14.78
CA VAL A 105 -13.96 1.07 15.04
C VAL A 105 -12.76 1.71 15.75
N LEU A 106 -12.58 3.03 15.63
CA LEU A 106 -11.47 3.72 16.26
C LEU A 106 -11.81 4.15 17.70
N LEU A 107 -10.86 3.97 18.61
CA LEU A 107 -10.93 4.35 20.03
C LEU A 107 -10.95 5.87 20.26
N GLY A 108 -10.68 6.67 19.22
CA GLY A 108 -10.70 8.13 19.28
C GLY A 108 -10.54 8.79 17.91
N PRO A 109 -10.63 10.14 17.85
CA PRO A 109 -10.46 10.89 16.62
C PRO A 109 -9.03 10.76 16.08
N VAL A 110 -8.89 10.67 14.74
CA VAL A 110 -7.58 10.62 14.08
C VAL A 110 -7.12 12.04 13.77
N ASN A 111 -6.00 12.44 14.36
CA ASN A 111 -5.33 13.70 14.05
C ASN A 111 -4.38 13.48 12.87
N TRP A 112 -4.68 14.12 11.75
CA TRP A 112 -3.82 14.10 10.58
C TRP A 112 -2.71 15.15 10.69
N PRO A 113 -1.57 14.95 10.00
CA PRO A 113 -0.50 15.95 9.94
C PRO A 113 -1.07 17.32 9.54
N GLY A 114 -0.63 18.38 10.22
CA GLY A 114 -1.15 19.75 10.00
C GLY A 114 -2.39 20.12 10.84
N ARG A 115 -2.73 19.34 11.87
CA ARG A 115 -3.88 19.55 12.78
C ARG A 115 -5.25 19.45 12.10
N LEU A 116 -5.34 18.71 11.00
CA LEU A 116 -6.62 18.44 10.35
C LEU A 116 -7.39 17.38 11.16
N GLN A 117 -8.63 17.71 11.54
CA GLN A 117 -9.55 16.78 12.20
C GLN A 117 -10.39 15.96 11.22
N THR A 118 -10.42 16.36 9.96
CA THR A 118 -11.08 15.63 8.88
C THR A 118 -10.07 14.78 8.13
N VAL A 119 -10.51 13.60 7.66
CA VAL A 119 -9.69 12.74 6.80
C VAL A 119 -9.28 13.56 5.58
N PRO A 120 -7.97 13.83 5.37
CA PRO A 120 -7.49 14.51 4.18
C PRO A 120 -7.96 13.71 2.98
N LYS A 121 -8.43 14.40 1.94
CA LYS A 121 -8.87 13.76 0.70
C LYS A 121 -7.65 13.22 -0.07
N GLY A 122 -7.02 12.17 0.45
CA GLY A 122 -5.90 11.47 -0.16
C GLY A 122 -4.83 12.40 -0.71
N TRP A 123 -4.34 12.08 -1.90
CA TRP A 123 -3.48 12.93 -2.70
C TRP A 123 -4.22 14.20 -3.14
N VAL A 124 -4.35 15.16 -2.22
CA VAL A 124 -4.81 16.50 -2.57
C VAL A 124 -3.71 17.13 -3.39
N TYR A 125 -3.95 17.18 -4.69
CA TYR A 125 -3.20 17.97 -5.64
C TYR A 125 -3.00 19.38 -5.05
N SER A 126 -1.74 19.81 -4.97
CA SER A 126 -1.41 21.15 -4.45
C SER A 126 -2.12 22.19 -5.30
N SER A 127 -2.88 23.07 -4.65
CA SER A 127 -3.59 24.20 -5.22
C SER A 127 -2.67 25.27 -5.86
N GLU A 128 -1.40 24.94 -6.13
CA GLU A 128 -0.43 25.79 -6.82
C GLU A 128 -0.62 25.83 -8.35
N GLY A 129 -1.75 25.35 -8.87
CA GLY A 129 -2.21 25.69 -10.23
C GLY A 129 -1.33 25.21 -11.39
N ARG A 130 -0.55 24.13 -11.22
CA ARG A 130 0.34 23.61 -12.28
C ARG A 130 -0.21 22.34 -12.94
N PRO A 131 -0.96 22.43 -14.05
CA PRO A 131 -1.69 21.30 -14.64
C PRO A 131 -0.79 20.08 -14.85
N LEU A 132 -1.36 18.89 -14.69
CA LEU A 132 -0.70 17.62 -14.97
C LEU A 132 -0.30 17.59 -16.45
N LYS A 133 1.01 17.64 -16.72
CA LYS A 133 1.54 17.55 -18.09
C LYS A 133 1.71 16.09 -18.50
N ILE A 134 0.95 15.66 -19.50
CA ILE A 134 0.95 14.30 -20.03
C ILE A 134 1.67 14.30 -21.37
N GLY A 135 2.83 13.64 -21.44
CA GLY A 135 3.57 13.48 -22.69
C GLY A 135 2.95 12.39 -23.56
N VAL A 136 2.64 12.72 -24.81
CA VAL A 136 1.99 11.81 -25.76
C VAL A 136 2.93 11.55 -26.93
N PRO A 137 3.33 10.31 -27.20
CA PRO A 137 4.28 10.01 -28.27
C PRO A 137 3.66 10.34 -29.64
N ALA A 138 4.31 11.23 -30.39
CA ALA A 138 3.84 11.71 -31.69
C ALA A 138 4.14 10.75 -32.85
N GLY A 139 4.77 9.61 -32.59
CA GLY A 139 5.13 8.62 -33.60
C GLY A 139 3.95 7.88 -34.24
N ASN A 140 2.71 8.08 -33.75
CA ASN A 140 1.48 7.49 -34.29
C ASN A 140 1.56 5.99 -34.56
N LEU A 141 2.37 5.24 -33.76
CA LEU A 141 2.62 3.81 -33.95
C LEU A 141 1.33 2.97 -33.87
N CYS A 142 0.34 3.45 -33.10
CA CYS A 142 -0.99 2.85 -32.99
C CYS A 142 -2.06 3.96 -32.96
N PRO A 143 -2.49 4.46 -34.13
CA PRO A 143 -3.38 5.62 -34.24
C PRO A 143 -4.76 5.39 -33.62
N GLN A 144 -5.19 4.12 -33.48
CA GLN A 144 -6.44 3.76 -32.80
C GLN A 144 -6.41 4.11 -31.30
N PHE A 145 -5.25 3.97 -30.65
CA PHE A 145 -5.08 4.25 -29.23
C PHE A 145 -4.67 5.68 -28.97
N VAL A 146 -3.72 6.18 -29.75
CA VAL A 146 -3.17 7.54 -29.65
C VAL A 146 -2.81 8.05 -31.04
N TYR A 147 -3.35 9.20 -31.38
CA TYR A 147 -3.09 9.92 -32.63
C TYR A 147 -2.77 11.38 -32.32
N VAL A 148 -1.66 11.85 -32.87
CA VAL A 148 -1.19 13.23 -32.76
C VAL A 148 -1.14 13.80 -34.18
N ASN A 149 -1.93 14.85 -34.41
CA ASN A 149 -1.86 15.69 -35.60
C ASN A 149 -1.36 17.08 -35.23
N HIS A 150 -0.44 17.62 -36.01
CA HIS A 150 0.10 18.97 -35.82
C HIS A 150 -0.29 19.84 -37.01
N ASP A 151 -1.26 20.73 -36.83
CA ASP A 151 -1.69 21.62 -37.88
C ASP A 151 -0.74 22.81 -37.99
N GLN A 152 0.16 22.74 -38.96
CA GLN A 152 1.20 23.75 -39.21
C GLN A 152 0.65 25.16 -39.50
N LYS A 153 -0.60 25.27 -39.95
CA LYS A 153 -1.24 26.56 -40.27
C LYS A 153 -1.74 27.31 -39.04
N LEU A 154 -2.17 26.60 -38.00
CA LEU A 154 -2.70 27.16 -36.76
C LEU A 154 -1.71 27.03 -35.59
N ASN A 155 -0.63 26.27 -35.79
CA ASN A 155 0.33 25.89 -34.75
C ASN A 155 -0.34 25.18 -33.56
N GLU A 156 -1.42 24.44 -33.84
CA GLU A 156 -2.19 23.67 -32.87
C GLU A 156 -1.90 22.17 -33.01
N THR A 157 -1.81 21.49 -31.88
CA THR A 157 -1.60 20.04 -31.80
C THR A 157 -2.88 19.36 -31.35
N HIS A 158 -3.53 18.63 -32.25
CA HIS A 158 -4.70 17.83 -31.94
C HIS A 158 -4.28 16.42 -31.53
N ILE A 159 -4.65 16.05 -30.31
CA ILE A 159 -4.33 14.74 -29.72
C ILE A 159 -5.64 13.99 -29.45
N THR A 160 -5.81 12.85 -30.12
CA THR A 160 -7.02 12.01 -30.07
C THR A 160 -6.66 10.52 -29.96
N GLY A 161 -7.66 9.65 -29.86
CA GLY A 161 -7.48 8.20 -29.77
C GLY A 161 -8.19 7.60 -28.54
N PHE A 162 -8.33 6.28 -28.52
CA PHE A 162 -9.05 5.56 -27.46
C PHE A 162 -8.54 5.88 -26.05
N SER A 163 -7.21 5.86 -25.84
CA SER A 163 -6.62 6.12 -24.52
C SER A 163 -6.89 7.55 -24.04
N ILE A 164 -6.96 8.51 -24.96
CA ILE A 164 -7.25 9.91 -24.66
C ILE A 164 -8.73 10.07 -24.25
N SER A 165 -9.64 9.44 -24.98
CA SER A 165 -11.08 9.47 -24.67
C SER A 165 -11.38 8.83 -23.32
N VAL A 166 -10.79 7.67 -23.03
CA VAL A 166 -10.92 7.00 -21.73
C VAL A 166 -10.41 7.92 -20.62
N PHE A 167 -9.23 8.52 -20.76
CA PHE A 167 -8.69 9.43 -19.76
C PHE A 167 -9.64 10.61 -19.47
N LYS A 168 -10.14 11.28 -20.52
CA LYS A 168 -11.09 12.40 -20.36
C LYS A 168 -12.36 11.97 -19.62
N ALA A 169 -12.95 10.85 -20.03
CA ALA A 169 -14.14 10.31 -19.37
C ALA A 169 -13.90 9.97 -17.90
N VAL A 170 -12.73 9.40 -17.55
CA VAL A 170 -12.37 9.16 -16.15
C VAL A 170 -12.27 10.48 -15.39
N VAL A 171 -11.59 11.48 -15.95
CA VAL A 171 -11.42 12.80 -15.30
C VAL A 171 -12.75 13.48 -15.04
N GLU A 172 -13.72 13.37 -15.95
CA GLU A 172 -15.08 13.90 -15.76
C GLU A 172 -15.82 13.26 -14.58
N HIS A 173 -15.51 12.01 -14.24
CA HIS A 173 -16.12 11.29 -13.13
C HIS A 173 -15.32 11.42 -11.81
N LEU A 174 -14.20 12.14 -11.81
CA LEU A 174 -13.43 12.34 -10.59
C LEU A 174 -14.17 13.30 -9.63
N PRO A 175 -14.18 13.02 -8.32
CA PRO A 175 -14.82 13.87 -7.32
C PRO A 175 -14.02 15.16 -7.02
N TYR A 176 -13.05 15.51 -7.86
CA TYR A 176 -12.17 16.67 -7.75
C TYR A 176 -11.72 17.15 -9.13
N GLN A 177 -11.37 18.43 -9.23
CA GLN A 177 -10.85 19.01 -10.46
C GLN A 177 -9.39 18.59 -10.65
N LEU A 178 -9.09 17.94 -11.78
CA LEU A 178 -7.75 17.59 -12.19
C LEU A 178 -7.40 18.41 -13.44
N PRO A 179 -6.74 19.58 -13.32
CA PRO A 179 -6.28 20.31 -14.50
C PRO A 179 -5.15 19.52 -15.17
N TYR A 180 -5.26 19.28 -16.48
CA TYR A 180 -4.29 18.50 -17.26
C TYR A 180 -4.04 19.16 -18.62
N ASP A 181 -2.83 18.97 -19.14
CA ASP A 181 -2.42 19.39 -20.49
C ASP A 181 -1.70 18.24 -21.20
N PHE A 182 -2.10 17.96 -22.45
CA PHE A 182 -1.38 17.02 -23.30
C PHE A 182 -0.30 17.74 -24.09
N GLY A 183 0.91 17.18 -24.12
CA GLY A 183 2.02 17.68 -24.91
C GLY A 183 2.54 16.60 -25.87
N PRO A 184 2.68 16.88 -27.18
CA PRO A 184 3.28 15.92 -28.10
C PRO A 184 4.76 15.72 -27.76
N PHE A 185 5.20 14.48 -27.89
CA PHE A 185 6.58 14.08 -27.65
C PHE A 185 7.19 13.46 -28.91
N TYR A 186 8.19 14.13 -29.45
CA TYR A 186 8.87 13.76 -30.70
C TYR A 186 10.17 12.99 -30.41
N GLY A 187 10.04 11.84 -29.76
CA GLY A 187 11.16 10.96 -29.45
C GLY A 187 10.73 9.51 -29.29
N SER A 188 11.68 8.64 -28.92
CA SER A 188 11.37 7.24 -28.64
C SER A 188 10.60 7.08 -27.32
N TYR A 189 9.82 6.00 -27.20
CA TYR A 189 9.13 5.68 -25.95
C TYR A 189 10.09 5.63 -24.74
N ASN A 190 11.29 5.09 -24.92
CA ASN A 190 12.32 5.07 -23.88
C ASN A 190 12.70 6.47 -23.42
N GLN A 191 12.85 7.43 -24.34
CA GLN A 191 13.15 8.82 -24.00
C GLN A 191 11.96 9.52 -23.32
N LEU A 192 10.72 9.19 -23.69
CA LEU A 192 9.52 9.69 -23.00
C LEU A 192 9.54 9.24 -21.53
N VAL A 193 9.75 7.95 -21.30
CA VAL A 193 9.85 7.35 -19.96
C VAL A 193 11.02 7.97 -19.20
N GLU A 194 12.16 8.15 -19.87
CA GLU A 194 13.33 8.80 -19.27
C GLU A 194 13.08 10.27 -18.90
N GLN A 195 12.32 11.00 -19.71
CA GLN A 195 11.95 12.39 -19.39
C GLN A 195 10.99 12.47 -18.21
N VAL A 196 10.01 11.56 -18.11
CA VAL A 196 9.18 11.45 -16.90
C VAL A 196 10.09 11.16 -15.71
N TYR A 197 11.02 10.23 -15.86
CA TYR A 197 12.00 9.82 -14.86
C TYR A 197 12.96 10.94 -14.42
N HIS A 198 13.39 11.84 -15.32
CA HIS A 198 14.27 12.97 -15.01
C HIS A 198 13.51 14.24 -14.57
N LYS A 199 12.32 14.53 -15.12
CA LYS A 199 11.46 15.65 -14.69
C LYS A 199 10.99 15.48 -13.26
N ILE A 200 10.73 14.23 -12.89
CA ILE A 200 10.66 13.83 -11.49
C ILE A 200 12.11 13.92 -10.97
N LYS A 201 12.57 15.13 -10.61
CA LYS A 201 13.91 15.45 -10.08
C LYS A 201 14.18 14.69 -8.77
N LEU A 202 14.31 13.37 -8.82
CA LEU A 202 14.49 12.49 -7.67
C LEU A 202 15.75 11.66 -7.78
N LYS A 203 16.11 11.24 -8.99
CA LYS A 203 17.30 10.38 -9.18
C LYS A 203 18.60 11.06 -8.74
N ASN A 204 18.72 12.36 -9.03
CA ASN A 204 19.91 13.16 -8.71
C ASN A 204 19.62 14.22 -7.63
N TYR A 205 18.52 14.07 -6.86
CA TYR A 205 18.20 14.98 -5.77
C TYR A 205 19.07 14.64 -4.56
N ASP A 206 20.09 15.47 -4.33
CA ASP A 206 21.00 15.40 -3.18
C ASP A 206 20.58 16.36 -2.04
N GLY A 207 19.38 16.93 -2.15
CA GLY A 207 18.82 17.77 -1.10
C GLY A 207 18.20 16.97 0.05
N ASP A 208 17.80 17.66 1.11
CA ASP A 208 17.13 17.03 2.24
C ASP A 208 15.78 16.41 1.83
N LEU A 209 15.67 15.08 1.96
CA LEU A 209 14.48 14.28 1.73
C LEU A 209 13.25 14.82 2.48
N SER A 210 13.44 15.51 3.61
CA SER A 210 12.37 16.12 4.39
C SER A 210 11.58 17.20 3.63
N LYS A 211 12.17 17.78 2.56
CA LYS A 211 11.55 18.79 1.71
C LYS A 211 10.71 18.22 0.56
N LEU A 212 10.86 16.93 0.25
CA LEU A 212 10.00 16.22 -0.70
C LEU A 212 8.67 15.85 -0.06
N GLY A 213 7.61 15.88 -0.86
CA GLY A 213 6.32 15.29 -0.49
C GLY A 213 6.41 13.76 -0.35
N SER A 214 5.46 13.15 0.36
CA SER A 214 5.40 11.68 0.54
C SER A 214 5.46 10.90 -0.77
N ALA A 215 4.79 11.45 -1.78
CA ALA A 215 4.81 11.08 -3.17
C ALA A 215 6.21 10.88 -3.76
N GLU A 216 6.99 11.93 -3.62
CA GLU A 216 8.30 12.09 -4.21
C GLU A 216 9.31 11.23 -3.45
N ARG A 217 9.17 11.10 -2.12
CA ARG A 217 9.99 10.16 -1.33
C ARG A 217 9.76 8.70 -1.73
N PHE A 218 8.50 8.29 -1.89
CA PHE A 218 8.16 6.93 -2.32
C PHE A 218 8.75 6.64 -3.70
N LEU A 219 8.53 7.55 -4.66
CA LEU A 219 9.09 7.40 -6.00
C LEU A 219 10.62 7.33 -5.94
N LYS A 220 11.30 8.17 -5.13
CA LYS A 220 12.76 8.09 -4.98
C LYS A 220 13.23 6.73 -4.45
N ALA A 221 12.56 6.19 -3.44
CA ALA A 221 12.90 4.87 -2.91
C ALA A 221 12.70 3.76 -3.95
N VAL A 222 11.65 3.85 -4.77
CA VAL A 222 11.41 2.90 -5.88
C VAL A 222 12.45 3.06 -6.99
N LEU A 223 12.91 4.29 -7.24
CA LEU A 223 13.93 4.61 -8.25
C LEU A 223 15.32 4.08 -7.88
N ASP A 224 15.64 3.98 -6.58
CA ASP A 224 16.90 3.42 -6.08
C ASP A 224 16.96 1.88 -6.24
N ILE A 225 15.83 1.22 -6.51
CA ILE A 225 15.75 -0.23 -6.72
C ILE A 225 16.07 -0.57 -8.19
N PRO A 226 17.16 -1.32 -8.49
CA PRO A 226 17.52 -1.68 -9.85
C PRO A 226 16.38 -2.42 -10.57
N PHE A 227 16.02 -1.94 -11.75
CA PHE A 227 14.99 -2.53 -12.62
C PHE A 227 13.57 -2.60 -12.00
N ALA A 228 13.26 -1.83 -10.96
CA ALA A 228 11.95 -1.89 -10.29
C ALA A 228 10.76 -1.75 -11.25
N PHE A 229 10.80 -0.77 -12.15
CA PHE A 229 9.72 -0.55 -13.12
C PHE A 229 9.61 -1.67 -14.17
N LYS A 230 10.75 -2.20 -14.65
CA LYS A 230 10.74 -3.39 -15.53
C LYS A 230 10.15 -4.62 -14.83
N ARG A 231 10.39 -4.78 -13.52
CA ARG A 231 9.78 -5.86 -12.73
C ARG A 231 8.28 -5.66 -12.55
N VAL A 232 7.81 -4.43 -12.34
CA VAL A 232 6.38 -4.10 -12.26
C VAL A 232 5.69 -4.36 -13.60
N GLU A 233 6.27 -3.95 -14.73
CA GLU A 233 5.75 -4.26 -16.06
C GLU A 233 5.73 -5.77 -16.34
N ALA A 234 6.79 -6.50 -15.98
CA ALA A 234 6.83 -7.96 -16.13
C ALA A 234 5.78 -8.66 -15.24
N MET A 235 5.54 -8.17 -14.03
CA MET A 235 4.50 -8.68 -13.14
C MET A 235 3.10 -8.39 -13.68
N LEU A 236 2.87 -7.20 -14.24
CA LEU A 236 1.60 -6.83 -14.87
C LEU A 236 1.31 -7.68 -16.13
N TYR A 237 2.34 -7.95 -16.93
CA TYR A 237 2.26 -8.83 -18.09
C TYR A 237 1.91 -10.28 -17.69
N ARG A 238 2.54 -10.79 -16.63
CA ARG A 238 2.26 -12.14 -16.10
C ARG A 238 0.84 -12.28 -15.54
N ALA A 239 0.35 -11.27 -14.81
CA ALA A 239 -0.99 -11.30 -14.22
C ALA A 239 -2.10 -11.37 -15.29
N ASN A 240 -1.93 -10.65 -16.40
CA ASN A 240 -2.89 -10.63 -17.50
C ASN A 240 -2.87 -11.92 -18.35
N MET A 241 -1.74 -12.64 -18.39
CA MET A 241 -1.62 -13.92 -19.11
C MET A 241 -2.16 -15.12 -18.32
N MET A 242 -2.40 -15.00 -17.00
CA MET A 242 -2.95 -16.09 -16.18
C MET A 242 -4.49 -16.04 -16.03
N GLN A 243 -5.16 -15.12 -16.71
CA GLN A 243 -6.63 -15.03 -16.75
C GLN A 243 -7.24 -15.53 -18.08
N LYS A 244 -6.46 -16.28 -18.87
CA LYS A 244 -6.92 -16.93 -20.10
C LYS A 244 -6.65 -18.42 -20.02
#